data_AF-A0A6A1V1K3-F1
#
_entry.id   AF-A0A6A1V1K3-F1
#
_cell.length_a   1.000
_cell.length_b   1.000
_cell.length_c   1.000
_cell.angle_alpha   90.00
_cell.angle_beta   90.00
_cell.angle_gamma   90.00
#
_symmetry.space_group_name_H-M   'P 1'
#
loop_
_entity.id
_entity.type
_entity.pdbx_description
1 polymer ?
#
loop_
_entity_poly.entity_id
_entity_poly.type
_entity_poly.pdbx_seq_one_letter_code
_entity_poly.pdbx_strand_id
1 'polypeptide(L)'
;MERMDAFQRQCDLKGKTYTEIDVYSEILGKKLGYIWRLGPAVKPPPSLTLTTQSSDLQHQLAKARDEIEAMRAAREKDLQEF
;
A
#
# COMPACT_ATOMS: atom_id res chain seq x y z
N MET A 1 33.40 17.28 2.78
CA MET A 1 32.81 16.84 4.07
C MET A 1 32.30 18.03 4.90
N GLU A 2 32.92 19.22 4.80
CA GLU A 2 32.53 20.44 5.54
C GLU A 2 31.05 20.88 5.43
N ARG A 3 30.39 20.62 4.30
CA ARG A 3 28.97 21.01 4.12
C ARG A 3 27.99 20.16 4.94
N MET A 4 28.33 18.90 5.23
CA MET A 4 27.51 18.06 6.11
C MET A 4 27.58 18.55 7.55
N ASP A 5 28.78 18.94 8.00
CA ASP A 5 28.98 19.41 9.38
C ASP A 5 28.29 20.75 9.64
N ALA A 6 28.34 21.67 8.66
CA ALA A 6 27.61 22.94 8.73
C ALA A 6 26.09 22.73 8.74
N PHE A 7 25.58 21.76 7.99
CA PHE A 7 24.15 21.45 7.94
C PHE A 7 23.66 20.79 9.23
N GLN A 8 24.45 19.87 9.80
CA GLN A 8 24.14 19.24 11.08
C GLN A 8 24.01 20.29 12.19
N ARG A 9 24.95 21.23 12.30
CA ARG A 9 24.85 22.33 13.27
C ARG A 9 23.61 23.20 13.04
N GLN A 10 23.20 23.40 11.79
CA GLN A 10 21.95 24.10 11.47
C GLN A 10 20.72 23.31 11.92
N CYS A 11 20.70 21.98 11.77
CA CYS A 11 19.63 21.12 12.27
C CYS A 11 19.53 21.20 13.80
N ASP A 12 20.67 21.14 14.49
CA ASP A 12 20.75 21.22 15.95
C ASP A 12 20.23 22.58 16.45
N LEU A 13 20.52 23.67 15.72
CA LEU A 13 20.01 25.02 16.00
C LEU A 13 18.50 25.17 15.70
N LYS A 14 17.97 24.45 14.71
CA LYS A 14 16.57 24.60 14.26
C LYS A 14 15.60 23.70 15.01
N GLY A 15 16.09 22.69 15.73
CA GLY A 15 15.28 21.78 16.54
C GLY A 15 14.24 20.99 15.75
N LYS A 16 14.42 20.82 14.44
CA LYS A 16 13.52 20.07 13.56
C LYS A 16 14.11 18.68 13.29
N THR A 17 13.28 17.65 13.36
CA THR A 17 13.66 16.29 12.93
C THR A 17 13.63 16.22 11.41
N TYR A 18 14.79 16.35 10.78
CA TYR A 18 14.95 16.15 9.35
C TYR A 18 15.05 14.65 9.05
N THR A 19 14.35 14.18 8.02
CA THR A 19 14.55 12.81 7.54
C THR A 19 15.83 12.74 6.72
N GLU A 20 16.46 11.57 6.67
CA GLU A 20 17.72 11.37 5.91
C GLU A 20 17.59 11.85 4.44
N ILE A 21 16.40 11.70 3.86
CA ILE A 21 16.05 12.14 2.50
C ILE A 21 16.05 13.68 2.38
N ASP A 22 15.56 14.40 3.39
CA ASP A 22 15.54 15.87 3.40
C ASP A 22 16.95 16.44 3.50
N VAL A 23 17.78 15.82 4.35
CA VAL A 23 19.19 16.20 4.55
C VAL A 23 19.98 16.09 3.25
N TYR A 24 19.86 14.96 2.54
CA TYR A 24 20.56 14.77 1.27
C TYR A 24 20.08 15.73 0.18
N SER A 25 18.78 16.04 0.13
CA SER A 25 18.21 16.95 -0.87
C SER A 25 18.67 18.40 -0.70
N GLU A 26 18.90 18.83 0.53
CA GLU A 26 19.40 20.17 0.85
C GLU A 26 20.93 20.27 0.62
N ILE A 27 21.70 19.23 1.00
CA ILE A 27 23.17 19.23 0.89
C ILE A 27 23.67 19.01 -0.54
N LEU A 28 23.08 18.07 -1.30
CA LEU A 28 23.41 17.87 -2.71
C LEU A 28 22.76 18.91 -3.64
N GLY A 29 21.90 19.76 -3.09
CA GLY A 29 21.04 20.67 -3.82
C GLY A 29 19.86 19.96 -4.48
N LYS A 30 18.84 20.73 -4.87
CA LYS A 30 17.62 20.22 -5.52
C LYS A 30 17.95 19.60 -6.88
N LYS A 31 18.34 18.32 -6.89
CA LYS A 31 18.47 17.48 -8.09
C LYS A 31 17.09 17.04 -8.62
N LEU A 32 16.08 17.90 -8.51
CA LEU A 32 14.71 17.65 -8.96
C LEU A 32 14.64 17.28 -10.45
N GLY A 33 15.64 17.67 -11.25
CA GLY A 33 15.76 17.29 -12.66
C GLY A 33 16.06 15.81 -12.92
N TYR A 34 16.62 15.07 -11.95
CA TYR A 34 16.89 13.62 -12.13
C TYR A 34 15.64 12.77 -11.89
N ILE A 35 14.72 13.25 -11.05
CA ILE A 35 13.44 12.59 -10.78
C ILE A 35 12.39 13.04 -11.81
N TRP A 36 12.42 14.31 -12.22
CA TRP A 36 11.40 14.87 -13.12
C TRP A 36 11.46 14.37 -14.57
N ARG A 37 12.66 13.98 -15.07
CA ARG A 37 12.78 13.34 -16.40
C ARG A 37 12.45 11.85 -16.40
N LEU A 38 12.23 11.25 -15.24
CA LEU A 38 11.50 10.00 -15.12
C LEU A 38 9.99 10.31 -15.13
N GLY A 39 9.52 10.93 -16.21
CA GLY A 39 8.10 10.83 -16.58
C GLY A 39 7.71 9.35 -16.78
N PRO A 40 6.48 9.04 -17.21
CA PRO A 40 5.96 7.66 -17.28
C PRO A 40 6.63 6.83 -18.41
N ALA A 41 7.94 6.62 -18.31
CA ALA A 41 8.72 5.69 -19.13
C ALA A 41 8.56 4.25 -18.63
N VAL A 42 8.04 4.09 -17.41
CA VAL A 42 7.43 2.84 -16.98
C VAL A 42 5.93 3.02 -17.22
N LYS A 43 5.43 2.48 -18.32
CA LYS A 43 4.01 2.12 -18.36
C LYS A 43 3.80 1.27 -17.11
N PRO A 44 2.88 1.62 -16.19
CA PRO A 44 2.52 0.66 -15.16
C PRO A 44 2.20 -0.65 -15.90
N PRO A 45 2.69 -1.81 -15.44
CA PRO A 45 2.21 -3.06 -15.99
C PRO A 45 0.68 -2.94 -16.03
N PRO A 46 0.02 -3.34 -17.14
CA PRO A 46 -1.43 -3.24 -17.24
C PRO A 46 -1.94 -3.75 -15.91
N SER A 47 -2.54 -2.85 -15.11
CA SER A 47 -3.08 -3.21 -13.81
C SER A 47 -3.86 -4.45 -14.11
N LEU A 48 -3.47 -5.57 -13.50
CA LEU A 48 -3.96 -6.88 -13.86
C LEU A 48 -5.47 -6.80 -13.65
N THR A 49 -6.21 -6.41 -14.68
CA THR A 49 -7.65 -6.37 -14.71
C THR A 49 -8.00 -7.82 -14.89
N LEU A 50 -7.90 -8.57 -13.79
CA LEU A 50 -8.54 -9.85 -13.59
C LEU A 50 -10.06 -9.62 -13.57
N THR A 51 -10.61 -9.03 -14.63
CA THR A 51 -12.05 -8.83 -14.81
C THR A 51 -12.70 -10.06 -15.43
N THR A 52 -11.93 -11.10 -15.78
CA THR A 52 -12.47 -12.35 -16.34
C THR A 52 -12.60 -13.47 -15.30
N GLN A 53 -11.96 -13.36 -14.12
CA GLN A 53 -12.05 -14.39 -13.06
C GLN A 53 -13.00 -14.03 -11.91
N SER A 54 -13.61 -12.84 -11.94
CA SER A 54 -14.52 -12.39 -10.88
C SER A 54 -15.82 -13.20 -10.81
N SER A 55 -16.38 -13.58 -11.96
CA SER A 55 -17.70 -14.23 -12.01
C SER A 55 -17.67 -15.63 -11.39
N ASP A 56 -16.69 -16.45 -11.74
CA ASP A 56 -16.57 -17.81 -11.20
C ASP A 56 -16.28 -17.79 -9.69
N LEU A 57 -15.38 -16.92 -9.24
CA LEU A 57 -15.08 -16.74 -7.82
C LEU A 57 -16.30 -16.23 -7.04
N GLN A 58 -17.08 -15.31 -7.60
CA GLN A 58 -18.32 -14.83 -6.98
C GLN A 58 -19.39 -15.92 -6.89
N HIS A 59 -19.53 -16.75 -7.93
CA HIS A 59 -20.45 -17.88 -7.92
C HIS A 59 -20.05 -18.94 -6.88
N GLN A 60 -18.75 -19.28 -6.80
CA GLN A 60 -18.22 -20.18 -5.78
C GLN A 60 -18.45 -19.63 -4.37
N LEU A 61 -18.29 -18.33 -4.16
CA LEU A 61 -18.47 -17.69 -2.87
C LEU A 61 -19.95 -17.61 -2.46
N ALA A 62 -20.87 -17.43 -3.42
CA ALA A 62 -22.31 -17.52 -3.18
C ALA A 62 -22.70 -18.96 -2.79
N LYS A 63 -22.25 -19.96 -3.54
CA LYS A 63 -22.52 -21.38 -3.24
C LYS A 63 -22.03 -21.80 -1.85
N ALA A 64 -20.82 -21.40 -1.48
CA ALA A 64 -20.26 -21.71 -0.16
C ALA A 64 -21.05 -21.06 0.98
N ARG A 65 -21.62 -19.87 0.76
CA ARG A 65 -22.47 -19.19 1.75
C ARG A 65 -23.79 -19.93 1.96
N ASP A 66 -24.45 -20.34 0.88
CA ASP A 66 -25.71 -21.08 0.93
C ASP A 66 -25.54 -22.44 1.66
N GLU A 67 -24.41 -23.14 1.43
CA GLU A 67 -24.09 -24.40 2.12
C GLU A 67 -23.88 -24.20 3.63
N ILE A 68 -23.18 -23.14 4.05
CA ILE A 68 -22.98 -22.80 5.46
C ILE A 68 -24.31 -22.44 6.13
N GLU A 69 -25.18 -21.70 5.43
CA GLU A 69 -26.49 -21.33 5.94
C GLU A 69 -27.40 -22.56 6.09
N ALA A 70 -27.37 -23.50 5.14
CA ALA A 70 -28.09 -24.76 5.23
C ALA A 70 -27.63 -25.61 6.44
N MET A 71 -26.32 -25.71 6.66
CA MET A 71 -25.78 -26.42 7.83
C MET A 71 -26.14 -25.73 9.14
N ARG A 72 -26.12 -24.40 9.17
CA ARG A 72 -26.54 -23.61 10.33
C ARG A 72 -28.02 -23.81 10.63
N ALA A 73 -28.87 -23.79 9.61
CA ALA A 73 -30.31 -24.00 9.75
C ALA A 73 -30.65 -25.41 10.24
N ALA A 74 -29.93 -26.44 9.77
CA ALA A 74 -30.06 -27.80 10.30
C ALA A 74 -29.67 -27.86 11.78
N ARG A 75 -28.51 -27.31 12.13
CA ARG A 75 -28.03 -27.29 13.53
C ARG A 75 -28.93 -26.49 14.47
N GLU A 76 -29.50 -25.38 14.00
CA GLU A 76 -30.42 -24.56 14.81
C GLU A 76 -31.73 -25.31 15.07
N LYS A 77 -32.23 -26.09 14.10
CA LYS A 77 -33.41 -26.94 14.29
C LYS A 77 -33.15 -28.04 15.32
N ASP A 78 -32.00 -28.70 15.26
CA ASP A 78 -31.62 -29.73 16.23
C ASP A 78 -31.46 -29.17 17.66
N LEU A 79 -31.17 -27.86 17.80
CA LEU A 79 -31.11 -27.17 19.09
C LEU A 79 -32.48 -26.67 19.59
N GLN A 80 -33.45 -26.44 18.71
CA GLN A 80 -34.82 -26.05 19.08
C GLN A 80 -35.71 -27.23 19.50
N GLU A 81 -35.29 -28.47 19.24
CA GLU A 81 -36.00 -29.69 19.66
C GLU A 81 -35.66 -30.17 21.09
N PHE A 82 -34.91 -29.40 21.87
CA PHE A 82 -34.65 -29.62 23.31
C PHE A 82 -35.39 -28.60 24.19
#